data_AF-A0AAU2DSB9-F1
#
_entry.id   AF-A0AAU2DSB9-F1
#
_cell.length_a   1.000
_cell.length_b   1.000
_cell.length_c   1.000
_cell.angle_alpha   90.00
_cell.angle_beta   90.00
_cell.angle_gamma   90.00
#
_symmetry.space_group_name_H-M   'P 1'
#
loop_
_entity.id
_entity.type
_entity.pdbx_description
1 polymer ?
#
loop_
_entity_poly.entity_id
_entity_poly.type
_entity_poly.pdbx_seq_one_letter_code
_entity_poly.pdbx_strand_id
1 'polypeptide(L)'
;MQAGTATTQKSVQITEQPQQEASALNDLLDRSAEQRRRVAALTGQVSRCESLSSASQELQDLATDRQDLVDELDQMDISDLPGSQTLTVDLEDALDASRDSDRNYADWADEAGDAGCPRGGPAPHTAAYRAAQSTDQLATESKEDFVDLWNPIASSYGFPERSAREI
;
A
#
# COMPACT_ATOMS: atom_id res chain seq x y z
N MET A 1 28.03 -38.36 -26.30
CA MET A 1 27.61 -37.00 -26.68
C MET A 1 26.37 -36.65 -25.86
N GLN A 2 26.51 -35.87 -24.79
CA GLN A 2 25.38 -35.36 -24.01
C GLN A 2 25.38 -33.85 -24.15
N ALA A 3 24.60 -33.33 -25.09
CA ALA A 3 24.32 -31.93 -25.29
C ALA A 3 22.81 -31.82 -25.51
N GLY A 4 22.05 -31.54 -24.44
CA GLY A 4 20.59 -31.50 -24.50
C GLY A 4 19.87 -31.02 -23.23
N THR A 5 20.55 -30.88 -22.10
CA THR A 5 19.90 -30.52 -20.81
C THR A 5 19.99 -29.04 -20.44
N ALA A 6 20.99 -28.31 -20.93
CA ALA A 6 21.23 -26.92 -20.51
C ALA A 6 20.16 -25.93 -21.00
N THR A 7 19.59 -26.14 -22.19
CA THR A 7 18.64 -25.18 -22.79
C THR A 7 17.26 -25.26 -22.15
N THR A 8 16.75 -26.47 -21.89
CA THR A 8 15.43 -26.68 -21.27
C THR A 8 15.40 -26.23 -19.81
N GLN A 9 16.48 -26.48 -19.06
CA GLN A 9 16.58 -26.07 -17.67
C GLN A 9 16.70 -24.55 -17.54
N LYS A 10 17.47 -23.90 -18.43
CA LYS A 10 17.56 -22.43 -18.49
C LYS A 10 16.22 -21.77 -18.84
N SER A 11 15.46 -22.31 -19.80
CA SER A 11 14.15 -21.75 -20.16
C SER A 11 13.09 -21.93 -19.08
N VAL A 12 13.08 -23.08 -18.38
CA VAL A 12 12.14 -23.33 -17.26
C VAL A 12 12.46 -22.43 -16.07
N GLN A 13 13.74 -22.29 -15.71
CA GLN A 13 14.17 -21.42 -14.61
C GLN A 13 13.85 -19.95 -14.91
N ILE A 14 14.08 -19.48 -16.14
CA ILE A 14 13.73 -18.10 -16.56
C ILE A 14 12.21 -17.86 -16.58
N THR A 15 11.37 -18.88 -16.77
CA THR A 15 9.90 -18.70 -16.59
C THR A 15 9.44 -18.84 -15.15
N GLU A 16 10.14 -19.62 -14.31
CA GLU A 16 9.83 -19.80 -12.90
C GLU A 16 10.23 -18.57 -12.05
N GLN A 17 11.31 -17.86 -12.41
CA GLN A 17 11.79 -16.68 -11.70
C GLN A 17 10.78 -15.51 -11.73
N PRO A 18 10.34 -14.98 -12.89
CA PRO A 18 9.34 -13.91 -12.95
C PRO A 18 8.01 -14.26 -12.26
N GLN A 19 7.60 -15.54 -12.30
CA GLN A 19 6.41 -15.98 -11.57
C GLN A 19 6.59 -15.85 -10.05
N GLN A 20 7.78 -16.18 -9.54
CA GLN A 20 8.09 -16.04 -8.11
C GLN A 20 8.16 -14.56 -7.69
N GLU A 21 8.79 -13.72 -8.51
CA GLU A 21 8.85 -12.26 -8.30
C GLU A 21 7.45 -11.63 -8.28
N ALA A 22 6.62 -11.95 -9.28
CA ALA A 22 5.23 -11.49 -9.32
C ALA A 22 4.42 -12.02 -8.13
N SER A 23 4.66 -13.25 -7.68
CA SER A 23 4.00 -13.79 -6.47
C SER A 23 4.38 -13.00 -5.22
N ALA A 24 5.67 -12.71 -5.04
CA ALA A 24 6.15 -11.95 -3.88
C ALA A 24 5.56 -10.53 -3.86
N LEU A 25 5.56 -9.85 -5.01
CA LEU A 25 4.93 -8.54 -5.14
C LEU A 25 3.42 -8.62 -4.87
N ASN A 26 2.72 -9.63 -5.38
CA ASN A 26 1.30 -9.83 -5.09
C ASN A 26 1.03 -10.01 -3.59
N ASP A 27 1.85 -10.77 -2.87
CA ASP A 27 1.69 -11.00 -1.42
C ASP A 27 1.93 -9.72 -0.60
N LEU A 28 2.82 -8.83 -1.07
CA LEU A 28 2.97 -7.49 -0.51
C LEU A 28 1.71 -6.65 -0.75
N LEU A 29 1.14 -6.67 -1.95
CA LEU A 29 -0.10 -5.95 -2.27
C LEU A 29 -1.31 -6.46 -1.48
N ASP A 30 -1.40 -7.76 -1.18
CA ASP A 30 -2.45 -8.30 -0.32
C ASP A 30 -2.40 -7.74 1.10
N ARG A 31 -1.20 -7.58 1.66
CA ARG A 31 -1.00 -6.94 2.98
C ARG A 31 -1.30 -5.45 2.93
N SER A 32 -0.86 -4.76 1.87
CA SER A 32 -1.20 -3.36 1.59
C SER A 32 -2.72 -3.14 1.57
N ALA A 33 -3.45 -4.05 0.93
CA ALA A 33 -4.90 -4.01 0.84
C ALA A 33 -5.60 -4.29 2.18
N GLU A 34 -5.03 -5.14 3.02
CA GLU A 34 -5.53 -5.33 4.38
C GLU A 34 -5.36 -4.07 5.23
N GLN A 35 -4.17 -3.45 5.21
CA GLN A 35 -3.91 -2.19 5.89
C GLN A 35 -4.89 -1.11 5.44
N ARG A 36 -5.12 -0.97 4.12
CA ARG A 36 -6.07 0.00 3.56
C ARG A 36 -7.49 -0.15 4.11
N ARG A 37 -7.96 -1.39 4.32
CA ARG A 37 -9.27 -1.67 4.94
C ARG A 37 -9.31 -1.25 6.41
N ARG A 38 -8.22 -1.47 7.16
CA ARG A 38 -8.11 -1.05 8.56
C ARG A 38 -8.12 0.48 8.68
N VAL A 39 -7.33 1.18 7.86
CA VAL A 39 -7.33 2.66 7.80
C VAL A 39 -8.73 3.20 7.50
N ALA A 40 -9.46 2.62 6.53
CA ALA A 40 -10.83 3.01 6.23
C ALA A 40 -11.78 2.88 7.43
N ALA A 41 -11.62 1.81 8.22
CA ALA A 41 -12.42 1.61 9.41
C ALA A 41 -12.08 2.64 10.51
N LEU A 42 -10.80 2.90 10.75
CA LEU A 42 -10.32 3.83 11.77
C LEU A 42 -10.68 5.28 11.45
N THR A 43 -10.40 5.75 10.23
CA THR A 43 -10.84 7.08 9.77
C THR A 43 -12.36 7.23 9.84
N GLY A 44 -13.11 6.16 9.58
CA GLY A 44 -14.55 6.11 9.81
C GLY A 44 -14.95 6.30 11.28
N GLN A 45 -14.23 5.69 12.23
CA GLN A 45 -14.45 5.92 13.68
C GLN A 45 -14.13 7.36 14.07
N VAL A 46 -12.98 7.88 13.63
CA VAL A 46 -12.57 9.28 13.88
C VAL A 46 -13.63 10.24 13.36
N SER A 47 -14.13 10.02 12.14
CA SER A 47 -15.18 10.85 11.53
C SER A 47 -16.46 10.95 12.37
N ARG A 48 -16.75 9.96 13.22
CA ARG A 48 -17.91 9.91 14.12
C ARG A 48 -17.58 10.23 15.58
N CYS A 49 -16.38 10.75 15.86
CA CYS A 49 -15.90 10.99 17.21
C CYS A 49 -15.94 9.72 18.10
N GLU A 50 -15.59 8.57 17.53
CA GLU A 50 -15.57 7.27 18.22
C GLU A 50 -14.13 6.84 18.46
N SER A 51 -13.84 6.36 19.68
CA SER A 51 -12.58 5.70 20.03
C SER A 51 -11.30 6.45 19.64
N LEU A 52 -11.33 7.79 19.64
CA LEU A 52 -10.28 8.66 19.07
C LEU A 52 -8.85 8.28 19.48
N SER A 53 -8.60 8.07 20.77
CA SER A 53 -7.27 7.70 21.26
C SER A 53 -6.82 6.31 20.78
N SER A 54 -7.73 5.34 20.66
CA SER A 54 -7.41 4.03 20.07
C SER A 54 -7.13 4.17 18.58
N ALA A 55 -7.97 4.97 17.88
CA ALA A 55 -7.80 5.19 16.46
C ALA A 55 -6.49 5.90 16.14
N SER A 56 -6.08 6.90 16.92
CA SER A 56 -4.78 7.57 16.79
C SER A 56 -3.64 6.56 16.89
N GLN A 57 -3.62 5.75 17.96
CA GLN A 57 -2.58 4.74 18.15
C GLN A 57 -2.53 3.71 17.03
N GLU A 58 -3.67 3.14 16.64
CA GLU A 58 -3.74 2.12 15.59
C GLU A 58 -3.34 2.69 14.20
N LEU A 59 -3.61 3.97 13.94
CA LEU A 59 -3.15 4.64 12.72
C LEU A 59 -1.64 4.88 12.72
N GLN A 60 -1.03 5.21 13.87
CA GLN A 60 0.43 5.27 13.99
C GLN A 60 1.10 3.90 13.82
N ASP A 61 0.47 2.85 14.35
CA ASP A 61 0.94 1.48 14.17
C ASP A 61 0.86 1.09 12.68
N LEU A 62 -0.25 1.40 12.00
CA LEU A 62 -0.39 1.20 10.55
C LEU A 62 0.64 1.98 9.73
N ALA A 63 0.98 3.20 10.11
CA ALA A 63 2.06 3.95 9.47
C ALA A 63 3.42 3.24 9.65
N THR A 64 3.64 2.57 10.78
CA THR A 64 4.84 1.75 10.98
C THR A 64 4.80 0.51 10.09
N ASP A 65 3.65 -0.18 10.04
CA ASP A 65 3.49 -1.35 9.17
C ASP A 65 3.65 -0.98 7.68
N ARG A 66 3.32 0.25 7.26
CA ARG A 66 3.57 0.76 5.91
C ARG A 66 5.05 0.92 5.61
N GLN A 67 5.83 1.41 6.58
CA GLN A 67 7.28 1.47 6.47
C GLN A 67 7.88 0.08 6.29
N ASP A 68 7.38 -0.92 7.02
CA ASP A 68 7.86 -2.29 6.89
C ASP A 68 7.61 -2.85 5.46
N LEU A 69 6.50 -2.47 4.81
CA LEU A 69 6.27 -2.83 3.40
C LEU A 69 7.25 -2.15 2.44
N VAL A 70 7.62 -0.89 2.70
CA VAL A 70 8.65 -0.17 1.91
C VAL A 70 10.00 -0.86 2.07
N ASP A 71 10.40 -1.14 3.31
CA ASP A 71 11.67 -1.81 3.61
C ASP A 71 11.72 -3.22 3.00
N GLU A 72 10.59 -3.92 2.94
CA GLU A 72 10.50 -5.21 2.26
C GLU A 72 10.60 -5.06 0.74
N LEU A 73 9.88 -4.10 0.14
CA LEU A 73 9.94 -3.81 -1.29
C LEU A 73 11.37 -3.50 -1.74
N ASP A 74 12.12 -2.72 -0.97
CA ASP A 74 13.53 -2.39 -1.22
C ASP A 74 14.46 -3.60 -1.26
N GLN A 75 14.06 -4.68 -0.58
CA GLN A 75 14.82 -5.93 -0.52
C GLN A 75 14.36 -6.97 -1.53
N MET A 76 13.22 -6.74 -2.21
CA MET A 76 12.70 -7.65 -3.23
C MET A 76 13.53 -7.55 -4.52
N ASP A 77 13.95 -8.70 -5.05
CA ASP A 77 14.39 -8.78 -6.44
C ASP A 77 13.15 -9.03 -7.31
N ILE A 78 12.77 -8.02 -8.10
CA ILE A 78 11.71 -8.11 -9.11
C ILE A 78 12.24 -7.80 -10.51
N SER A 79 13.55 -7.93 -10.71
CA SER A 79 14.23 -7.40 -11.90
C SER A 79 13.86 -8.12 -13.20
N ASP A 80 13.32 -9.33 -13.14
CA ASP A 80 12.82 -10.06 -14.30
C ASP A 80 11.38 -9.65 -14.70
N LEU A 81 10.68 -8.84 -13.88
CA LEU A 81 9.38 -8.27 -14.25
C LEU A 81 9.50 -7.11 -15.26
N PRO A 82 8.61 -7.04 -16.27
CA PRO A 82 8.57 -5.91 -17.19
C PRO A 82 8.35 -4.58 -16.46
N GLY A 83 9.22 -3.59 -16.68
CA GLY A 83 9.06 -2.27 -16.07
C GLY A 83 9.33 -2.22 -14.56
N SER A 84 10.03 -3.23 -14.02
CA SER A 84 10.33 -3.39 -12.59
C SER A 84 10.82 -2.13 -11.88
N GLN A 85 11.71 -1.35 -12.49
CA GLN A 85 12.20 -0.10 -11.88
C GLN A 85 11.09 0.92 -11.64
N THR A 86 10.18 1.10 -12.61
CA THR A 86 9.05 2.03 -12.46
C THR A 86 8.02 1.46 -11.49
N LEU A 87 7.75 0.15 -11.53
CA LEU A 87 6.88 -0.51 -10.55
C LEU A 87 7.34 -0.33 -9.11
N THR A 88 8.65 -0.49 -8.84
CA THR A 88 9.21 -0.28 -7.50
C THR A 88 9.01 1.17 -7.06
N VAL A 89 9.37 2.14 -7.90
CA VAL A 89 9.25 3.57 -7.56
C VAL A 89 7.81 3.98 -7.31
N ASP A 90 6.88 3.60 -8.19
CA ASP A 90 5.47 3.99 -8.03
C ASP A 90 4.85 3.36 -6.78
N LEU A 91 5.25 2.12 -6.44
CA LEU A 91 4.77 1.46 -5.22
C LEU A 91 5.40 2.03 -3.95
N GLU A 92 6.70 2.35 -3.98
CA GLU A 92 7.40 3.02 -2.89
C GLU A 92 6.73 4.36 -2.59
N ASP A 93 6.53 5.20 -3.61
CA ASP A 93 5.85 6.50 -3.49
C ASP A 93 4.40 6.34 -2.96
N ALA A 94 3.67 5.33 -3.45
CA ALA A 94 2.32 5.02 -2.98
C ALA A 94 2.28 4.61 -1.50
N LEU A 95 3.22 3.79 -1.04
CA LEU A 95 3.33 3.34 0.34
C LEU A 95 3.77 4.46 1.27
N ASP A 96 4.73 5.29 0.85
CA ASP A 96 5.23 6.44 1.58
C ASP A 96 4.16 7.51 1.77
N ALA A 97 3.43 7.84 0.71
CA ALA A 97 2.31 8.77 0.80
C ALA A 97 1.15 8.21 1.65
N SER A 98 0.91 6.89 1.60
CA SER A 98 -0.07 6.23 2.46
C SER A 98 0.34 6.27 3.94
N ARG A 99 1.61 6.01 4.24
CA ARG A 99 2.20 6.14 5.59
C ARG A 99 1.98 7.54 6.15
N ASP A 100 2.28 8.57 5.35
CA ASP A 100 2.12 9.95 5.78
C ASP A 100 0.64 10.32 5.96
N SER A 101 -0.26 9.75 5.16
CA SER A 101 -1.71 9.87 5.36
C SER A 101 -2.15 9.25 6.68
N ASP A 102 -1.69 8.05 7.00
CA ASP A 102 -2.01 7.35 8.24
C ASP A 102 -1.57 8.17 9.48
N ARG A 103 -0.37 8.76 9.43
CA ARG A 103 0.11 9.70 10.47
C ARG A 103 -0.77 10.94 10.59
N ASN A 104 -1.12 11.57 9.46
CA ASN A 104 -1.99 12.75 9.48
C ASN A 104 -3.40 12.42 9.99
N TYR A 105 -3.91 11.22 9.74
CA TYR A 105 -5.18 10.77 10.30
C TYR A 105 -5.09 10.48 11.80
N ALA A 106 -3.95 9.99 12.29
CA ALA A 106 -3.71 9.86 13.72
C ALA A 106 -3.73 11.23 14.41
N ASP A 107 -3.01 12.20 13.84
CA ASP A 107 -3.00 13.58 14.33
C ASP A 107 -4.41 14.20 14.27
N TRP A 108 -5.20 13.89 13.23
CA TRP A 108 -6.59 14.33 13.15
C TRP A 108 -7.44 13.78 14.30
N ALA A 109 -7.24 12.52 14.68
CA ALA A 109 -7.96 11.92 15.79
C ALA A 109 -7.68 12.65 17.11
N ASP A 110 -6.43 13.03 17.34
CA ASP A 110 -6.01 13.79 18.53
C ASP A 110 -6.53 15.23 18.49
N GLU A 111 -6.34 15.95 17.38
CA GLU A 111 -6.84 17.32 17.20
C GLU A 111 -8.37 17.39 17.31
N ALA A 112 -9.09 16.38 16.80
CA ALA A 112 -10.53 16.28 16.94
C ALA A 112 -10.96 16.14 18.39
N GLY A 113 -10.24 15.34 19.18
CA GLY A 113 -10.46 15.18 20.62
C GLY A 113 -10.30 16.51 21.37
N ASP A 114 -9.19 17.21 21.13
CA ASP A 114 -8.88 18.51 21.75
C ASP A 114 -9.88 19.61 21.36
N ALA A 115 -10.39 19.56 20.14
CA ALA A 115 -11.42 20.48 19.64
C ALA A 115 -12.84 20.19 20.20
N GLY A 116 -12.99 19.20 21.08
CA GLY A 116 -14.27 18.89 21.74
C GLY A 116 -15.21 18.03 20.90
N CYS A 117 -14.67 17.02 20.22
CA CYS A 117 -15.42 16.08 19.38
C CYS A 117 -16.71 15.58 20.07
N PRO A 118 -17.91 15.92 19.55
CA PRO A 118 -19.15 15.45 20.13
C PRO A 118 -19.32 13.96 19.81
N ARG A 119 -19.34 13.10 20.84
CA ARG A 119 -19.48 11.64 20.66
C ARG A 119 -20.66 11.29 19.75
N GLY A 120 -20.41 10.55 18.66
CA GLY A 120 -21.41 10.15 17.66
C GLY A 120 -21.81 11.26 16.68
N GLY A 121 -21.18 12.44 16.77
CA GLY A 121 -21.31 13.54 15.82
C GLY A 121 -20.11 13.63 14.87
N PRO A 122 -20.16 14.55 13.90
CA PRO A 122 -19.06 14.71 12.94
C PRO A 122 -17.83 15.29 13.63
N ALA A 123 -16.66 14.71 13.36
CA ALA A 123 -15.39 15.29 13.78
C ALA A 123 -15.10 16.62 13.04
N PRO A 124 -14.45 17.58 13.71
CA PRO A 124 -14.05 18.83 13.06
C PRO A 124 -12.99 18.58 11.99
N HIS A 125 -13.05 19.35 10.89
CA HIS A 125 -12.05 19.28 9.82
C HIS A 125 -10.84 20.16 10.19
N THR A 126 -9.91 19.57 10.93
CA THR A 126 -8.75 20.26 11.48
C THR A 126 -7.63 20.45 10.44
N ALA A 127 -6.45 20.91 10.86
CA ALA A 127 -5.31 21.04 9.96
C ALA A 127 -4.77 19.67 9.54
N ALA A 128 -4.66 18.73 10.49
CA ALA A 128 -4.24 17.37 10.22
C ALA A 128 -5.18 16.64 9.23
N TYR A 129 -6.49 16.83 9.35
CA TYR A 129 -7.45 16.29 8.36
C TYR A 129 -7.14 16.78 6.93
N ARG A 130 -6.87 18.07 6.76
CA ARG A 130 -6.52 18.62 5.44
C ARG A 130 -5.18 18.07 4.91
N ALA A 131 -4.21 17.86 5.81
CA ALA A 131 -2.95 17.24 5.44
C ALA A 131 -3.16 15.79 4.97
N ALA A 132 -3.96 14.99 5.71
CA ALA A 132 -4.32 13.63 5.35
C ALA A 132 -4.97 13.55 3.96
N GLN A 133 -5.91 14.46 3.67
CA GLN A 133 -6.53 14.53 2.34
C GLN A 133 -5.53 14.84 1.22
N SER A 134 -4.50 15.64 1.49
CA SER A 134 -3.45 15.95 0.53
C SER A 134 -2.54 14.75 0.27
N THR A 135 -2.15 14.04 1.31
CA THR A 135 -1.32 12.83 1.19
C THR A 135 -2.10 11.66 0.57
N ASP A 136 -3.40 11.54 0.86
CA ASP A 136 -4.30 10.58 0.19
C ASP A 136 -4.37 10.82 -1.32
N GLN A 137 -4.37 12.08 -1.76
CA GLN A 137 -4.35 12.40 -3.18
C GLN A 137 -3.03 11.95 -3.83
N LEU A 138 -1.89 12.28 -3.22
CA LEU A 138 -0.58 11.84 -3.71
C LEU A 138 -0.49 10.31 -3.78
N ALA A 139 -0.94 9.63 -2.73
CA ALA A 139 -0.99 8.18 -2.70
C ALA A 139 -1.89 7.61 -3.81
N THR A 140 -3.02 8.26 -4.09
CA THR A 140 -3.94 7.81 -5.16
C THR A 140 -3.28 7.95 -6.53
N GLU A 141 -2.60 9.05 -6.80
CA GLU A 141 -1.89 9.29 -8.06
C GLU A 141 -0.83 8.21 -8.30
N SER A 142 0.07 7.96 -7.32
CA SER A 142 1.07 6.89 -7.44
C SER A 142 0.47 5.48 -7.56
N LYS A 143 -0.66 5.23 -6.87
CA LYS A 143 -1.34 3.93 -6.97
C LYS A 143 -1.98 3.71 -8.33
N GLU A 144 -2.52 4.77 -8.95
CA GLU A 144 -3.07 4.69 -10.32
C GLU A 144 -1.96 4.34 -11.31
N ASP A 145 -0.82 5.02 -11.24
CA ASP A 145 0.35 4.72 -12.08
C ASP A 145 0.86 3.29 -11.85
N PHE A 146 0.95 2.86 -10.59
CA PHE A 146 1.36 1.50 -10.24
C PHE A 146 0.40 0.43 -10.80
N VAL A 147 -0.92 0.56 -10.59
CA VAL A 147 -1.87 -0.49 -11.02
C VAL A 147 -1.95 -0.59 -12.54
N ASP A 148 -1.73 0.51 -13.26
CA ASP A 148 -1.68 0.50 -14.73
C ASP A 148 -0.51 -0.36 -15.26
N LEU A 149 0.62 -0.37 -14.55
CA LEU A 149 1.77 -1.23 -14.84
C LEU A 149 1.60 -2.66 -14.31
N TRP A 150 1.07 -2.81 -13.10
CA TRP A 150 0.94 -4.09 -12.42
C TRP A 150 -0.11 -5.00 -13.05
N ASN A 151 -1.28 -4.46 -13.43
CA ASN A 151 -2.41 -5.29 -13.86
C ASN A 151 -2.13 -6.17 -15.10
N PRO A 152 -1.43 -5.69 -16.14
CA PRO A 152 -0.99 -6.55 -17.25
C PRO A 152 -0.06 -7.70 -16.82
N ILE A 153 0.80 -7.45 -15.82
CA ILE A 153 1.72 -8.44 -15.25
C ILE A 153 0.94 -9.47 -14.45
N ALA A 154 0.07 -9.02 -13.54
CA ALA A 154 -0.80 -9.87 -12.75
C ALA A 154 -1.61 -10.82 -13.64
N SER A 155 -2.26 -10.28 -14.68
CA SER A 155 -3.03 -11.06 -15.65
C SER A 155 -2.17 -12.10 -16.39
N SER A 156 -0.91 -11.78 -16.73
CA SER A 156 0.01 -12.70 -17.40
C SER A 156 0.44 -13.89 -16.52
N TYR A 157 0.46 -13.69 -15.21
CA TYR A 157 0.89 -14.69 -14.22
C TYR A 157 -0.27 -15.31 -13.41
N GLY A 158 -1.51 -14.93 -13.70
CA GLY A 158 -2.72 -15.49 -13.09
C GLY A 158 -3.10 -14.91 -11.72
N PHE A 159 -2.60 -13.72 -11.38
CA PHE A 159 -2.93 -12.98 -10.16
C PHE A 159 -4.14 -12.05 -10.38
N PRO A 160 -4.87 -11.67 -9.32
CA PRO A 160 -5.94 -10.68 -9.43
C PRO A 160 -5.39 -9.31 -9.82
N GLU A 161 -6.13 -8.60 -10.68
CA GLU A 161 -5.92 -7.18 -10.90
C GLU A 161 -6.27 -6.39 -9.64
N ARG A 162 -5.57 -5.27 -9.44
CA ARG A 162 -5.77 -4.35 -8.33
C ARG A 162 -6.41 -3.05 -8.80
N SER A 163 -7.00 -2.34 -7.84
CA SER A 163 -7.43 -0.96 -8.03
C SER A 163 -6.66 -0.04 -7.10
N ALA A 164 -6.46 1.21 -7.50
CA ALA A 164 -5.77 2.21 -6.68
C ALA A 164 -6.44 2.44 -5.31
N ARG A 165 -7.75 2.19 -5.21
CA ARG A 165 -8.48 2.27 -3.94
C ARG A 165 -8.18 1.12 -2.99
N GLU A 166 -7.82 -0.04 -3.54
CA GLU A 166 -7.62 -1.27 -2.78
C GLU A 166 -6.26 -1.28 -2.09
N ILE A 167 -5.20 -0.91 -2.80
CA ILE A 167 -3.81 -1.02 -2.31
C ILE A 167 -3.38 0.18 -1.46
#